data_AF-A0A7V8AYS7-F1
#
_entry.id   AF-A0A7V8AYS7-F1
#
_cell.length_a   1.000
_cell.length_b   1.000
_cell.length_c   1.000
_cell.angle_alpha   90.00
_cell.angle_beta   90.00
_cell.angle_gamma   90.00
#
_symmetry.space_group_name_H-M   'P 1'
#
loop_
_entity.id
_entity.type
_entity.pdbx_description
1 polymer ?
#
loop_
_entity_poly.entity_id
_entity_poly.type
_entity_poly.pdbx_seq_one_letter_code
_entity_poly.pdbx_strand_id
1 'polypeptide(L)'
;MAGHGEHDDGFYVPESLRSSHYGQDCIEVATQQLVAKGITSTEEISTWHEQFAADVQRAVAQAQQEAPPDPYREDWTALSTRFPISQ
;
A
#
# COMPACT_ATOMS: atom_id res chain seq x y z
N MET A 1 -3.55 11.56 3.01
CA MET A 1 -2.73 11.21 1.83
C MET A 1 -1.28 11.59 2.11
N ALA A 2 -0.32 10.72 1.79
CA ALA A 2 1.10 11.08 1.72
C ALA A 2 1.39 11.73 0.35
N GLY A 3 2.60 12.28 0.16
CA GLY A 3 3.04 12.73 -1.17
C GLY A 3 3.21 11.58 -2.17
N HIS A 4 3.70 11.89 -3.37
CA HIS A 4 3.85 10.93 -4.47
C HIS A 4 4.71 9.70 -4.13
N GLY A 5 5.71 9.87 -3.26
CA GLY A 5 6.57 8.80 -2.76
C GLY A 5 7.07 9.12 -1.35
N GLU A 6 7.88 8.22 -0.78
CA GLU A 6 8.37 8.34 0.61
C GLU A 6 9.07 9.68 0.91
N HIS A 7 9.75 10.26 -0.10
CA HIS A 7 10.46 11.53 0.03
C HIS A 7 9.62 12.77 -0.31
N ASP A 8 8.36 12.60 -0.76
CA ASP A 8 7.45 13.71 -1.01
C ASP A 8 6.57 13.95 0.23
N ASP A 9 6.76 15.09 0.88
CA ASP A 9 6.00 15.50 2.06
C ASP A 9 4.56 15.96 1.74
N GLY A 10 4.26 16.18 0.46
CA GLY A 10 2.95 16.59 -0.03
C GLY A 10 2.49 17.98 0.45
N PHE A 11 3.37 18.86 0.99
CA PHE A 11 2.97 20.16 1.56
C PHE A 11 2.31 21.10 0.54
N TYR A 12 2.50 20.88 -0.75
CA TYR A 12 1.85 21.63 -1.82
C TYR A 12 0.34 21.35 -1.93
N VAL A 13 -0.18 20.31 -1.27
CA VAL A 13 -1.61 20.00 -1.24
C VAL A 13 -2.30 20.81 -0.13
N PRO A 14 -3.24 21.71 -0.46
CA PRO A 14 -3.92 22.53 0.54
C PRO A 14 -4.72 21.70 1.54
N GLU A 15 -4.76 22.13 2.80
CA GLU A 15 -5.50 21.44 3.87
C GLU A 15 -7.01 21.36 3.57
N SER A 16 -7.57 22.40 2.95
CA SER A 16 -8.98 22.39 2.53
C SER A 16 -9.31 21.26 1.56
N LEU A 17 -8.34 20.83 0.74
CA LEU A 17 -8.50 19.71 -0.17
C LEU A 17 -8.31 18.37 0.55
N ARG A 18 -7.35 18.28 1.49
CA ARG A 18 -7.13 17.10 2.33
C ARG A 18 -8.34 16.78 3.21
N SER A 19 -8.99 17.79 3.74
CA SER A 19 -10.21 17.65 4.55
C SER A 19 -11.50 17.53 3.70
N SER A 20 -11.41 17.67 2.37
CA SER A 20 -12.56 17.55 1.49
C SER A 20 -13.03 16.10 1.35
N HIS A 21 -14.22 15.90 0.77
CA HIS A 21 -14.75 14.57 0.43
C HIS A 21 -13.74 13.68 -0.33
N TYR A 22 -12.86 14.27 -1.15
CA TYR A 22 -11.86 13.54 -1.94
C TYR A 22 -10.53 13.29 -1.21
N GLY A 23 -10.30 13.96 -0.08
CA GLY A 23 -9.04 13.86 0.68
C GLY A 23 -9.17 13.07 2.00
N GLN A 24 -10.39 12.84 2.47
CA GLN A 24 -10.70 12.08 3.67
C GLN A 24 -10.12 10.67 3.64
N ASP A 25 -9.87 10.10 4.81
CA ASP A 25 -9.43 8.72 4.95
C ASP A 25 -10.51 7.76 4.46
N CYS A 26 -10.23 7.04 3.36
CA CYS A 26 -11.19 6.13 2.75
C CYS A 26 -11.50 4.92 3.63
N ILE A 27 -10.57 4.50 4.51
CA ILE A 27 -10.79 3.40 5.45
C ILE A 27 -11.75 3.82 6.56
N GLU A 28 -11.60 5.04 7.09
CA GLU A 28 -12.54 5.58 8.08
C GLU A 28 -13.94 5.72 7.49
N VAL A 29 -14.06 6.31 6.29
CA VAL A 29 -15.34 6.47 5.59
C VAL A 29 -15.99 5.11 5.31
N ALA A 30 -15.21 4.12 4.84
CA ALA A 30 -15.72 2.77 4.61
C ALA A 30 -16.18 2.10 5.91
N THR A 31 -15.41 2.21 6.99
CA THR A 31 -15.75 1.67 8.31
C THR A 31 -17.10 2.19 8.79
N GLN A 32 -17.30 3.51 8.75
CA GLN A 32 -18.57 4.13 9.15
C GLN A 32 -19.73 3.63 8.29
N GLN A 33 -19.56 3.55 6.98
CA GLN A 33 -20.61 3.10 6.07
C GLN A 33 -20.97 1.62 6.25
N LEU A 34 -19.98 0.76 6.46
CA LEU A 34 -20.20 -0.67 6.64
C LEU A 34 -20.96 -0.96 7.94
N VAL A 35 -20.57 -0.29 9.04
CA VAL A 35 -21.26 -0.40 10.34
C VAL A 35 -22.66 0.18 10.27
N ALA A 36 -22.83 1.37 9.67
CA ALA A 36 -24.15 2.00 9.54
C ALA A 36 -25.14 1.17 8.71
N LYS A 37 -24.64 0.39 7.74
CA LYS A 37 -25.44 -0.53 6.93
C LYS A 37 -25.63 -1.91 7.58
N GLY A 38 -25.06 -2.15 8.76
CA GLY A 38 -25.13 -3.43 9.46
C GLY A 38 -24.42 -4.57 8.73
N ILE A 39 -23.42 -4.27 7.88
CA ILE A 39 -22.67 -5.28 7.12
C ILE A 39 -21.65 -5.99 8.01
N THR A 40 -21.10 -5.27 8.98
CA THR A 40 -20.09 -5.75 9.94
C THR A 40 -20.14 -4.89 11.21
N SER A 41 -19.45 -5.31 12.27
CA SER A 41 -19.33 -4.54 13.51
C SER A 41 -17.97 -3.86 13.64
N THR A 42 -17.87 -2.90 14.56
CA THR A 42 -16.60 -2.24 14.90
C THR A 42 -15.56 -3.22 15.44
N GLU A 43 -15.99 -4.24 16.17
CA GLU A 43 -15.12 -5.28 16.74
C GLU A 43 -14.55 -6.20 15.65
N GLU A 44 -15.37 -6.56 14.65
CA GLU A 44 -14.93 -7.35 13.51
C GLU A 44 -13.92 -6.60 12.65
N ILE A 45 -14.16 -5.30 12.39
CA ILE A 45 -13.20 -4.44 11.69
C ILE A 45 -11.88 -4.31 12.47
N SER A 46 -11.94 -4.15 13.80
CA SER A 46 -10.73 -4.13 14.64
C SER A 46 -9.95 -5.43 14.55
N THR A 47 -10.67 -6.56 14.53
CA THR A 47 -10.07 -7.89 14.39
C THR A 47 -9.36 -8.04 13.05
N TRP A 48 -9.95 -7.56 11.95
CA TRP A 48 -9.29 -7.54 10.64
C TRP A 48 -8.03 -6.67 10.65
N HIS A 49 -8.09 -5.49 11.29
CA HIS A 49 -6.94 -4.61 11.41
C HIS A 49 -5.75 -5.31 12.08
N GLU A 50 -5.98 -6.02 13.18
CA GLU A 50 -4.93 -6.77 13.88
C GLU A 50 -4.37 -7.91 13.01
N GLN A 51 -5.24 -8.66 12.33
CA GLN A 51 -4.85 -9.75 11.45
C GLN A 51 -3.96 -9.25 10.29
N PHE A 52 -4.40 -8.21 9.58
CA PHE A 52 -3.66 -7.66 8.46
C PHE A 52 -2.37 -6.97 8.90
N ALA A 53 -2.36 -6.33 10.07
CA ALA A 53 -1.12 -5.81 10.64
C ALA A 53 -0.10 -6.93 10.87
N ALA A 54 -0.53 -8.07 11.43
CA ALA A 54 0.35 -9.24 11.62
C ALA A 54 0.86 -9.81 10.29
N ASP A 55 0.02 -9.86 9.26
CA ASP A 55 0.41 -10.30 7.91
C ASP A 55 1.46 -9.38 7.28
N VAL A 56 1.25 -8.07 7.37
CA VAL A 56 2.21 -7.07 6.89
C VAL A 56 3.54 -7.21 7.63
N GLN A 57 3.53 -7.32 8.96
CA GLN A 57 4.77 -7.48 9.73
C GLN A 57 5.53 -8.75 9.34
N ARG A 58 4.82 -9.85 9.12
CA ARG A 58 5.41 -11.11 8.66
C ARG A 58 6.03 -10.97 7.27
N ALA A 59 5.34 -10.32 6.34
CA ALA A 59 5.84 -10.08 4.99
C ALA A 59 7.09 -9.19 4.99
N VAL A 60 7.10 -8.14 5.81
CA VAL A 60 8.27 -7.27 5.99
C VAL A 60 9.44 -8.04 6.59
N ALA A 61 9.21 -8.83 7.64
CA ALA A 61 10.26 -9.63 8.27
C ALA A 61 10.87 -10.66 7.30
N GLN A 62 10.04 -11.27 6.46
CA GLN A 62 10.49 -12.17 5.40
C GLN A 62 11.37 -11.43 4.39
N ALA A 63 10.90 -10.31 3.83
CA ALA A 63 11.64 -9.52 2.84
C ALA A 63 12.99 -9.01 3.37
N GLN A 64 13.07 -8.68 4.67
CA GLN A 64 14.32 -8.26 5.31
C GLN A 64 15.36 -9.37 5.47
N GLN A 65 14.94 -10.64 5.46
CA GLN A 65 15.82 -11.80 5.60
C GLN A 65 16.28 -12.38 4.27
N GLU A 66 15.66 -11.96 3.17
CA GLU A 66 16.03 -12.40 1.83
C GLU A 66 17.43 -11.90 1.46
N ALA A 67 18.16 -12.72 0.72
CA ALA A 67 19.47 -12.33 0.21
C ALA A 67 19.31 -11.15 -0.76
N PRO A 68 20.27 -10.21 -0.79
CA PRO A 68 20.26 -9.18 -1.81
C PRO A 68 20.36 -9.82 -3.21
N PRO A 69 19.85 -9.14 -4.25
CA PRO A 69 19.99 -9.60 -5.62
C PRO A 69 21.46 -9.87 -6.00
N ASP A 70 21.72 -10.93 -6.75
CA ASP A 70 23.05 -11.27 -7.24
C ASP A 70 23.19 -10.87 -8.72
N PRO A 71 23.97 -9.81 -9.03
CA PRO A 71 24.11 -9.31 -10.40
C PRO A 71 24.82 -10.28 -11.36
N TYR A 72 25.48 -11.32 -10.84
CA TYR A 72 26.19 -12.32 -11.67
C TYR A 72 25.38 -13.59 -11.89
N ARG A 73 24.28 -13.79 -11.16
CA ARG A 73 23.39 -14.95 -11.31
C ARG A 73 22.08 -14.62 -11.99
N GLU A 74 21.60 -13.40 -11.81
CA GLU A 74 20.34 -12.94 -12.35
C GLU A 74 20.51 -12.35 -13.76
N ASP A 75 19.46 -12.48 -14.56
CA ASP A 75 19.43 -12.01 -15.94
C ASP A 75 18.85 -10.59 -16.00
N TRP A 76 19.71 -9.62 -15.67
CA TRP A 76 19.36 -8.21 -15.61
C TRP A 76 19.22 -7.62 -17.02
N THR A 77 18.04 -7.05 -17.31
CA THR A 77 17.81 -6.27 -18.52
C THR A 77 17.12 -4.95 -18.17
N ALA A 78 17.67 -3.84 -18.65
CA ALA A 78 17.04 -2.53 -18.55
C ALA A 78 15.88 -2.35 -19.55
N LEU A 79 15.78 -3.27 -20.53
CA LEU A 79 14.73 -3.28 -21.54
C LEU A 79 13.69 -4.33 -21.20
N SER A 80 12.41 -3.97 -21.34
CA SER A 80 11.28 -4.90 -21.20
C SER A 80 11.21 -5.93 -22.33
N THR A 81 12.01 -5.77 -23.38
CA THR A 81 12.10 -6.68 -24.53
C THR A 81 13.54 -7.09 -24.78
N ARG A 82 13.72 -8.26 -25.39
CA ARG A 82 15.04 -8.77 -25.81
C ARG A 82 15.14 -8.78 -27.32
N PHE A 83 16.33 -8.49 -27.83
CA PHE A 83 16.60 -8.53 -29.27
C PHE A 83 17.25 -9.87 -29.66
N PRO A 84 16.87 -10.47 -30.80
CA PRO A 84 15.76 -10.05 -31.67
C PRO A 84 14.42 -10.25 -30.96
N ILE A 85 13.48 -9.32 -31.17
CA ILE A 85 12.10 -9.53 -30.74
C ILE A 85 11.58 -10.71 -31.55
N SER A 86 11.40 -11.86 -30.90
CA SER A 86 10.77 -13.02 -31.53
C SER A 86 9.42 -12.58 -32.10
N GLN A 87 9.18 -12.85 -33.38
CA GLN A 87 7.89 -12.54 -34.02
C GLN A 87 6.74 -13.34 -33.40
#